data_AF-A0A349JXH9-F1
#
_entry.id   AF-A0A349JXH9-F1
#
_cell.length_a   1.000
_cell.length_b   1.000
_cell.length_c   1.000
_cell.angle_alpha   90.00
_cell.angle_beta   90.00
_cell.angle_gamma   90.00
#
_symmetry.space_group_name_H-M   'P 1'
#
loop_
_entity.id
_entity.type
_entity.pdbx_description
1 polymer ?
#
loop_
_entity_poly.entity_id
_entity_poly.type
_entity_poly.pdbx_seq_one_letter_code
_entity_poly.pdbx_strand_id
1 'polypeptide(L)'
;MLSIDLTGKRAFVAGVGDDKGYGWAIVRALVQAGAAVRVGTWPPVLNIFTKSMERGKFDLSLPGGGEIEFEKVHPLDAAFDTPEDVPEEIRGDKRYRELSGYTIQEVADTLRDELGEGCLDIVVHALANGPEVQKPLVDT
;
A
#
# COMPACT_ATOMS: atom_id res chain seq x y z
N MET A 1 -27.75 3.47 -12.07
CA MET A 1 -26.61 2.54 -11.96
C MET A 1 -26.82 1.70 -10.73
N LEU A 2 -26.57 0.39 -10.80
CA LEU A 2 -26.51 -0.48 -9.62
C LEU A 2 -25.20 -0.16 -8.89
N SER A 3 -25.25 0.20 -7.61
CA SER A 3 -24.06 0.50 -6.82
C SER A 3 -23.29 -0.78 -6.49
N ILE A 4 -21.94 -0.70 -6.52
CA ILE A 4 -21.08 -1.74 -5.96
C ILE A 4 -21.03 -1.50 -4.45
N ASP A 5 -21.40 -2.52 -3.67
CA ASP A 5 -21.38 -2.49 -2.20
C ASP A 5 -20.36 -3.49 -1.68
N LEU A 6 -19.29 -2.96 -1.08
CA LEU A 6 -18.21 -3.69 -0.40
C LEU A 6 -18.23 -3.41 1.11
N THR A 7 -19.34 -2.93 1.66
CA THR A 7 -19.48 -2.68 3.10
C THR A 7 -19.14 -3.95 3.90
N GLY A 8 -18.28 -3.79 4.91
CA GLY A 8 -17.81 -4.89 5.74
C GLY A 8 -16.78 -5.82 5.07
N LYS A 9 -16.29 -5.48 3.87
CA LYS A 9 -15.16 -6.14 3.22
C LYS A 9 -13.86 -5.45 3.58
N ARG A 10 -12.77 -6.21 3.66
CA ARG A 10 -11.42 -5.72 3.92
C ARG A 10 -10.52 -5.94 2.71
N ALA A 11 -9.79 -4.89 2.34
CA ALA A 11 -8.86 -4.92 1.23
C ALA A 11 -7.45 -4.53 1.65
N PHE A 12 -6.46 -5.23 1.08
CA PHE A 12 -5.06 -4.82 1.13
C PHE A 12 -4.58 -4.41 -0.27
N VAL A 13 -4.09 -3.17 -0.42
CA VAL A 13 -3.55 -2.65 -1.68
C VAL A 13 -2.04 -2.49 -1.58
N ALA A 14 -1.30 -3.40 -2.20
CA ALA A 14 0.15 -3.34 -2.29
C ALA A 14 0.59 -2.40 -3.43
N GLY A 15 1.51 -1.48 -3.16
CA GLY A 15 2.08 -0.59 -4.19
C GLY A 15 1.48 0.82 -4.21
N VAL A 16 1.18 1.39 -3.04
CA VAL A 16 0.71 2.78 -2.93
C VAL A 16 1.84 3.66 -2.38
N GLY A 17 2.36 4.59 -3.18
CA GLY A 17 3.46 5.49 -2.79
C GLY A 17 3.18 6.98 -2.98
N ASP A 18 2.11 7.33 -3.70
CA ASP A 18 1.63 8.70 -3.93
C ASP A 18 0.15 8.68 -4.36
N ASP A 19 -0.42 9.84 -4.69
CA ASP A 19 -1.81 10.04 -5.12
C ASP A 19 -2.02 10.01 -6.64
N LYS A 20 -1.01 9.57 -7.41
CA LYS A 20 -1.01 9.64 -8.89
C LYS A 20 -1.09 8.26 -9.55
N GLY A 21 -0.69 7.21 -8.85
CA GLY A 21 -0.67 5.84 -9.37
C GLY A 21 -2.03 5.14 -9.40
N TYR A 22 -2.08 4.00 -10.10
CA TYR A 22 -3.28 3.14 -10.13
C TYR A 22 -3.66 2.60 -8.75
N GLY A 23 -2.67 2.31 -7.88
CA GLY A 23 -2.94 1.88 -6.52
C GLY A 23 -3.83 2.86 -5.76
N TRP A 24 -3.56 4.18 -5.87
CA TRP A 24 -4.38 5.22 -5.27
C TRP A 24 -5.80 5.29 -5.87
N ALA A 25 -5.91 5.22 -7.20
CA ALA A 25 -7.20 5.19 -7.87
C ALA A 25 -8.05 3.99 -7.42
N ILE A 26 -7.43 2.82 -7.22
CA ILE A 26 -8.10 1.61 -6.72
C ILE A 26 -8.50 1.78 -5.25
N VAL A 27 -7.64 2.34 -4.39
CA VAL A 27 -8.01 2.70 -3.01
C VAL A 27 -9.28 3.57 -3.01
N ARG A 28 -9.32 4.63 -3.82
CA ARG A 28 -10.50 5.51 -3.91
C ARG A 28 -11.76 4.74 -4.27
N ALA A 29 -11.68 3.86 -5.27
CA ALA A 29 -12.82 3.05 -5.69
C ALA A 29 -13.28 2.06 -4.60
N LEU A 30 -12.35 1.42 -3.89
CA LEU A 30 -12.65 0.48 -2.81
C LEU A 30 -13.30 1.17 -1.62
N VAL A 31 -12.74 2.30 -1.17
CA VAL A 31 -13.30 3.09 -0.07
C VAL A 31 -14.67 3.67 -0.45
N GLN A 32 -14.82 4.16 -1.68
CA GLN A 32 -16.12 4.65 -2.17
C GLN A 32 -17.19 3.55 -2.16
N ALA A 33 -16.80 2.30 -2.40
CA ALA A 33 -17.70 1.15 -2.31
C ALA A 33 -17.91 0.64 -0.87
N GLY A 34 -17.29 1.25 0.15
CA GLY A 34 -17.47 0.92 1.56
C GLY A 34 -16.51 -0.13 2.13
N ALA A 35 -15.47 -0.51 1.38
CA ALA A 35 -14.45 -1.42 1.90
C ALA A 35 -13.53 -0.72 2.91
N ALA A 36 -13.12 -1.44 3.96
CA ALA A 36 -12.03 -1.02 4.82
C ALA A 36 -10.69 -1.33 4.13
N VAL A 37 -9.80 -0.33 4.01
CA VAL A 37 -8.59 -0.46 3.19
C VAL A 37 -7.33 -0.23 4.03
N ARG A 38 -6.41 -1.20 3.92
CA ARG A 38 -5.00 -1.08 4.35
C ARG A 38 -4.10 -1.06 3.12
N VAL A 39 -2.96 -0.39 3.20
CA VAL A 39 -2.04 -0.26 2.05
C VAL A 39 -0.63 -0.69 2.39
N GLY A 40 0.07 -1.25 1.40
CA GLY A 40 1.50 -1.53 1.45
C GLY A 40 2.28 -0.47 0.68
N THR A 41 3.20 0.22 1.36
CA THR A 41 4.04 1.27 0.81
C THR A 41 5.51 0.89 0.90
N TRP A 42 6.23 1.06 -0.22
CA TRP A 42 7.64 0.72 -0.30
C TRP A 42 8.50 1.56 0.67
N PRO A 43 9.36 0.95 1.51
CA PRO A 43 10.11 1.67 2.54
C PRO A 43 10.86 2.94 2.09
N PRO A 44 11.53 2.97 0.91
CA PRO A 44 12.18 4.18 0.42
C PRO A 44 11.29 5.39 0.19
N VAL A 45 9.99 5.19 -0.04
CA VAL A 45 9.01 6.27 -0.22
C VAL A 45 8.04 6.43 0.95
N LEU A 46 8.08 5.54 1.94
CA LEU A 46 7.15 5.52 3.07
C LEU A 46 7.10 6.85 3.83
N ASN A 47 8.26 7.38 4.24
CA ASN A 47 8.34 8.61 5.03
C ASN A 47 7.85 9.85 4.27
N ILE A 48 8.08 9.93 2.95
CA ILE A 48 7.58 11.06 2.15
C ILE A 48 6.08 10.91 1.89
N PHE A 49 5.58 9.68 1.71
CA PHE A 49 4.16 9.39 1.58
C PHE A 49 3.40 9.80 2.84
N THR A 50 3.79 9.29 4.01
CA THR A 50 3.11 9.60 5.28
C THR A 50 3.14 11.09 5.61
N LYS A 51 4.30 11.75 5.49
CA LYS A 51 4.40 13.20 5.73
C LYS A 51 3.61 14.04 4.72
N SER A 52 3.49 13.59 3.48
CA SER A 52 2.69 14.32 2.48
C SER A 52 1.21 14.21 2.79
N MET A 53 0.76 13.04 3.24
CA MET A 53 -0.60 12.83 3.73
C MET A 53 -0.91 13.69 4.97
N GLU A 54 -0.07 13.65 6.00
CA GLU A 54 -0.22 14.46 7.23
C GLU A 54 -0.27 15.98 6.95
N ARG A 55 0.43 16.43 5.91
CA ARG A 55 0.46 17.84 5.49
C ARG A 55 -0.67 18.21 4.53
N GLY A 56 -1.62 17.30 4.27
CA GLY A 56 -2.76 17.55 3.39
C GLY A 56 -2.38 17.76 1.93
N LYS A 57 -1.29 17.14 1.46
CA LYS A 57 -0.85 17.29 0.05
C LYS A 57 -1.61 16.39 -0.92
N PHE A 58 -2.31 15.38 -0.42
CA PHE A 58 -3.05 14.43 -1.25
C PHE A 58 -4.52 14.85 -1.35
N ASP A 59 -5.10 14.68 -2.54
CA ASP A 59 -6.55 14.76 -2.70
C ASP A 59 -7.20 13.47 -2.17
N LEU A 60 -7.76 13.57 -0.98
CA LEU A 60 -8.48 12.49 -0.32
C LEU A 60 -9.95 12.44 -0.72
N SER A 61 -10.48 13.38 -1.51
CA SER A 61 -11.91 13.46 -1.78
C SER A 61 -12.44 12.23 -2.52
N LEU A 62 -13.65 11.78 -2.17
CA LEU A 62 -14.37 10.72 -2.88
C LEU A 62 -15.46 11.30 -3.79
N PRO A 63 -15.71 10.71 -4.98
CA PRO A 63 -16.83 11.11 -5.80
C PRO A 63 -18.16 10.86 -5.07
N GLY A 64 -18.98 11.91 -4.92
CA GLY A 64 -20.24 11.84 -4.17
C GLY A 64 -20.14 12.27 -2.71
N GLY A 65 -18.93 12.63 -2.24
CA GLY A 65 -18.68 13.15 -0.89
C GLY A 65 -17.93 12.16 0.00
N GLY A 66 -17.35 12.68 1.09
CA GLY A 66 -16.45 11.94 1.97
C GLY A 66 -14.99 12.00 1.51
N GLU A 67 -14.13 11.40 2.31
CA GLU A 67 -12.69 11.36 2.09
C GLU A 67 -12.16 9.93 2.28
N ILE A 68 -11.01 9.63 1.68
CA ILE A 68 -10.28 8.39 1.93
C ILE A 68 -9.82 8.38 3.39
N GLU A 69 -10.23 7.35 4.12
CA GLU A 69 -9.69 7.01 5.44
C GLU A 69 -8.94 5.67 5.33
N PHE A 70 -7.62 5.70 5.51
CA PHE A 70 -6.81 4.48 5.61
C PHE A 70 -6.94 3.88 7.00
N GLU A 71 -7.19 2.58 7.10
CA GLU A 71 -7.08 1.90 8.39
C GLU A 71 -5.62 1.85 8.86
N LYS A 72 -4.70 1.52 7.94
CA LYS A 72 -3.27 1.40 8.24
C LYS A 72 -2.41 1.43 6.98
N VAL A 73 -1.24 2.04 7.10
CA VAL A 73 -0.14 1.96 6.13
C VAL A 73 0.90 0.98 6.66
N HIS A 74 1.21 -0.06 5.89
CA HIS A 74 2.25 -1.03 6.18
C HIS A 74 3.50 -0.69 5.36
N PRO A 75 4.72 -0.71 5.93
CA PRO A 75 5.91 -0.83 5.11
C PRO A 75 5.85 -2.17 4.37
N LEU A 76 6.15 -2.19 3.07
CA LEU A 76 6.15 -3.42 2.28
C LEU A 76 7.22 -3.33 1.19
N ASP A 77 8.21 -4.20 1.28
CA ASP A 77 9.12 -4.49 0.18
C ASP A 77 8.86 -5.90 -0.34
N ALA A 78 8.12 -5.97 -1.46
CA ALA A 78 7.70 -7.22 -2.07
C ALA A 78 8.84 -7.97 -2.79
N ALA A 79 10.08 -7.49 -2.72
CA ALA A 79 11.25 -8.22 -3.18
C ALA A 79 11.74 -9.29 -2.18
N PHE A 80 11.27 -9.24 -0.92
CA PHE A 80 11.69 -10.14 0.15
C PHE A 80 10.49 -10.88 0.73
N ASP A 81 10.51 -12.21 0.66
CA ASP A 81 9.41 -13.05 1.15
C ASP A 81 9.45 -13.10 2.69
N THR A 82 10.63 -13.36 3.27
CA THR A 82 10.84 -13.44 4.72
C THR A 82 12.01 -12.56 5.19
N PRO A 83 12.15 -12.30 6.49
CA PRO A 83 13.27 -11.51 7.02
C PRO A 83 14.62 -12.05 6.60
N GLU A 84 14.81 -13.36 6.44
CA GLU A 84 16.06 -14.00 6.04
C GLU A 84 16.52 -13.61 4.63
N ASP A 85 15.59 -13.26 3.73
CA ASP A 85 15.89 -12.87 2.35
C ASP A 85 16.49 -11.47 2.24
N VAL A 86 16.40 -10.67 3.30
CA VAL A 86 16.86 -9.27 3.29
C VAL A 86 18.39 -9.21 3.43
N PRO A 87 19.11 -8.71 2.42
CA PRO A 87 20.57 -8.56 2.49
C PRO A 87 20.98 -7.58 3.59
N GLU A 88 22.14 -7.81 4.22
CA GLU A 88 22.64 -6.96 5.32
C GLU A 88 22.77 -5.49 4.91
N GLU A 89 23.15 -5.22 3.65
CA GLU A 89 23.23 -3.87 3.10
C GLU A 89 21.87 -3.15 3.09
N ILE A 90 20.77 -3.87 2.83
CA ILE A 90 19.42 -3.34 2.86
C ILE A 90 18.97 -3.12 4.31
N ARG A 91 19.24 -4.08 5.21
CA ARG A 91 18.94 -3.93 6.65
C ARG A 91 19.63 -2.69 7.24
N GLY A 92 20.86 -2.41 6.80
CA GLY A 92 21.65 -1.25 7.24
C GLY A 92 21.26 0.09 6.59
N ASP A 93 20.51 0.10 5.47
CA ASP A 93 20.11 1.35 4.80
C ASP A 93 19.20 2.17 5.73
N LYS A 94 19.44 3.49 5.77
CA LYS A 94 18.69 4.44 6.60
C LYS A 94 17.17 4.39 6.40
N ARG A 95 16.69 3.91 5.25
CA ARG A 95 15.28 3.76 4.90
C ARG A 95 14.64 2.50 5.48
N TYR A 96 15.45 1.53 5.92
CA TYR A 96 14.99 0.22 6.42
C TYR A 96 15.40 -0.04 7.87
N ARG A 97 16.57 0.45 8.31
CA ARG A 97 17.16 0.08 9.61
C ARG A 97 16.29 0.41 10.84
N GLU A 98 15.36 1.36 10.72
CA GLU A 98 14.43 1.78 11.78
C GLU A 98 13.02 1.21 11.57
N LEU A 99 12.82 0.42 10.51
CA LEU A 99 11.57 -0.25 10.21
C LEU A 99 11.65 -1.73 10.59
N SER A 100 10.49 -2.30 10.86
CA SER A 100 10.25 -3.73 10.99
C SER A 100 8.99 -4.08 10.21
N GLY A 101 8.75 -5.37 9.98
CA GLY A 101 7.49 -5.82 9.40
C GLY A 101 7.31 -5.42 7.94
N TYR A 102 8.39 -5.39 7.17
CA TYR A 102 8.38 -4.93 5.77
C TYR A 102 8.55 -6.04 4.75
N THR A 103 8.80 -7.28 5.16
CA THR A 103 8.77 -8.44 4.26
C THR A 103 7.35 -8.94 4.06
N ILE A 104 7.10 -9.73 3.01
CA ILE A 104 5.75 -10.21 2.69
C ILE A 104 5.16 -11.01 3.85
N GLN A 105 5.95 -11.92 4.44
CA GLN A 105 5.50 -12.76 5.55
C GLN A 105 5.17 -11.93 6.79
N GLU A 106 6.00 -10.96 7.17
CA GLU A 106 5.73 -10.15 8.36
C GLU A 106 4.49 -9.26 8.20
N VAL A 107 4.25 -8.72 6.99
CA VAL A 107 3.02 -7.95 6.71
C VAL A 107 1.80 -8.86 6.79
N ALA A 108 1.86 -10.05 6.20
CA ALA A 108 0.78 -11.04 6.27
C ALA A 108 0.49 -11.47 7.72
N ASP A 109 1.54 -11.71 8.52
CA ASP A 109 1.42 -12.05 9.94
C ASP A 109 0.81 -10.90 10.74
N THR A 110 1.27 -9.66 10.51
CA THR A 110 0.68 -8.47 11.16
C THR A 110 -0.80 -8.32 10.82
N LEU A 111 -1.19 -8.55 9.56
CA LEU A 111 -2.60 -8.50 9.15
C LEU A 111 -3.41 -9.58 9.86
N ARG A 112 -2.93 -10.83 9.89
CA ARG A 112 -3.59 -11.93 10.59
C ARG A 112 -3.71 -11.67 12.09
N ASP A 113 -2.67 -11.17 12.72
CA ASP A 113 -2.64 -10.91 14.17
C ASP A 113 -3.60 -9.79 14.57
N GLU A 114 -3.74 -8.75 13.73
CA GLU A 114 -4.61 -7.60 14.03
C GLU A 114 -6.07 -7.80 13.59
N LEU A 115 -6.31 -8.61 12.56
CA LEU A 115 -7.63 -8.72 11.91
C LEU A 115 -8.27 -10.11 12.03
N GLY A 116 -7.50 -11.13 12.41
CA GLY A 116 -7.91 -12.54 12.54
C GLY A 116 -7.58 -13.41 11.32
N GLU A 117 -7.94 -14.69 11.40
CA GLU A 117 -7.88 -15.63 10.26
C GLU A 117 -8.84 -15.22 9.15
N GLY A 118 -8.43 -15.41 7.88
CA GLY A 118 -9.22 -14.96 6.73
C GLY A 118 -9.47 -13.44 6.71
N CYS A 119 -8.50 -12.65 7.19
CA CYS A 119 -8.65 -11.22 7.44
C CYS A 119 -8.94 -10.32 6.23
N LEU A 120 -8.71 -10.80 5.01
CA LEU A 120 -8.87 -10.04 3.77
C LEU A 120 -9.86 -10.72 2.84
N ASP A 121 -10.73 -9.92 2.24
CA ASP A 121 -11.60 -10.34 1.13
C ASP A 121 -10.98 -10.01 -0.22
N ILE A 122 -10.12 -8.97 -0.26
CA ILE A 122 -9.55 -8.42 -1.49
C ILE A 122 -8.04 -8.18 -1.30
N VAL A 123 -7.25 -8.65 -2.25
CA VAL A 123 -5.83 -8.30 -2.37
C VAL A 123 -5.61 -7.66 -3.73
N VAL A 124 -5.00 -6.48 -3.74
CA VAL A 124 -4.64 -5.75 -4.96
C VAL A 124 -3.12 -5.66 -5.03
N HIS A 125 -2.57 -6.08 -6.16
CA HIS A 125 -1.16 -5.90 -6.50
C HIS A 125 -1.02 -4.77 -7.53
N ALA A 126 -0.55 -3.60 -7.09
CA ALA A 126 -0.40 -2.40 -7.90
C ALA A 126 1.04 -1.86 -7.90
N LEU A 127 2.03 -2.76 -7.87
CA LEU A 127 3.46 -2.43 -7.92
C LEU A 127 4.15 -3.08 -9.12
N ALA A 128 5.21 -2.45 -9.59
CA ALA A 128 6.17 -3.00 -10.55
C ALA A 128 7.47 -2.19 -10.43
N ASN A 129 8.62 -2.84 -10.63
CA ASN A 129 9.90 -2.15 -10.66
C ASN A 129 10.84 -2.87 -11.64
N GLY A 130 11.54 -2.09 -12.46
CA GLY A 130 12.47 -2.61 -13.47
C GLY A 130 13.68 -1.68 -13.58
N PRO A 131 14.88 -2.06 -13.08
CA PRO A 131 16.03 -1.15 -13.01
C PRO A 131 16.55 -0.70 -14.39
N GLU A 132 16.24 -1.48 -15.44
CA GLU A 132 16.61 -1.19 -16.82
C GLU A 132 15.61 -0.25 -17.53
N VAL A 133 14.43 -0.01 -16.94
CA VAL A 133 13.39 0.84 -17.51
C VAL A 133 13.73 2.30 -17.21
N GLN A 134 14.43 2.95 -18.14
CA GLN A 134 14.84 4.35 -18.01
C GLN A 134 13.95 5.34 -18.76
N LYS A 135 13.06 4.85 -19.64
CA LYS A 135 12.18 5.68 -20.45
C LYS A 135 10.71 5.51 -20.04
N PRO A 136 9.87 6.55 -20.17
CA PRO A 136 8.42 6.40 -20.15
C PRO A 136 7.93 5.41 -21.22
N LEU A 137 6.82 4.70 -20.94
CA LEU A 137 6.23 3.72 -21.88
C LEU A 137 5.88 4.33 -23.24
N VAL A 138 5.53 5.62 -23.28
CA VAL A 138 5.22 6.31 -24.55
C VAL A 138 6.46 6.55 -25.42
N ASP A 139 7.67 6.41 -24.85
CA ASP A 139 8.96 6.68 -25.47
C ASP A 139 9.79 5.40 -25.72
N THR A 140 9.21 4.21 -25.49
CA THR A 140 9.80 2.88 -25.78
C THR A 140 9.37 2.37 -27.14
#